data_AF-A0A9E3WHF9-F1
#
_entry.id   AF-A0A9E3WHF9-F1
#
_cell.length_a   1.000
_cell.length_b   1.000
_cell.length_c   1.000
_cell.angle_alpha   90.00
_cell.angle_beta   90.00
_cell.angle_gamma   90.00
#
_symmetry.space_group_name_H-M   'P 1'
#
loop_
_entity.id
_entity.type
_entity.pdbx_description
1 polymer ?
#
loop_
_entity_poly.entity_id
_entity_poly.type
_entity_poly.pdbx_seq_one_letter_code
_entity_poly.pdbx_strand_id
1 'polypeptide(L)'
;MAETKKSETKTAKKGKAEKKAKTPKAERTPKDPEATKVFAFRLTPAESAAIHKTAGPRNATRMVRAIAVAFASEDEAAFKAVLKEAKEARQ
;
A
#
# COMPACT_ATOMS: atom_id res chain seq x y z
N MET A 1 2.44 -11.35 -51.99
CA MET A 1 0.99 -11.57 -52.16
C MET A 1 0.50 -12.20 -50.86
N ALA A 2 -0.02 -11.44 -49.89
CA ALA A 2 -1.43 -10.96 -49.79
C ALA A 2 -2.42 -12.14 -49.92
N GLU A 3 -3.42 -12.42 -49.08
CA GLU A 3 -3.99 -11.78 -47.89
C GLU A 3 -5.04 -12.78 -47.29
N THR A 4 -5.21 -12.76 -45.97
CA THR A 4 -6.47 -12.83 -45.18
C THR A 4 -7.64 -13.79 -45.56
N LYS A 5 -8.09 -14.61 -44.58
CA LYS A 5 -9.51 -14.61 -44.16
C LYS A 5 -9.75 -15.20 -42.76
N LYS A 6 -10.73 -14.59 -42.10
CA LYS A 6 -11.10 -14.56 -40.68
C LYS A 6 -12.50 -15.17 -40.52
N SER A 7 -12.73 -15.91 -39.41
CA SER A 7 -14.06 -16.13 -38.79
C SER A 7 -13.86 -16.85 -37.45
N GLU A 8 -13.71 -16.14 -36.33
CA GLU A 8 -14.78 -15.79 -35.38
C GLU A 8 -15.87 -16.87 -35.21
N THR A 9 -15.95 -17.51 -34.03
CA THR A 9 -17.19 -17.61 -33.23
C THR A 9 -16.87 -17.89 -31.76
N LYS A 10 -17.57 -17.16 -30.89
CA LYS A 10 -17.48 -17.00 -29.44
C LYS A 10 -18.13 -18.16 -28.65
N THR A 11 -18.02 -18.03 -27.31
CA THR A 11 -18.86 -18.61 -26.23
C THR A 11 -18.50 -20.05 -25.84
N ALA A 12 -18.43 -20.49 -24.58
CA ALA A 12 -18.86 -19.97 -23.29
C ALA A 12 -18.11 -20.81 -22.21
N LYS A 13 -17.51 -20.22 -21.17
CA LYS A 13 -18.10 -20.04 -19.82
C LYS A 13 -17.68 -21.12 -18.79
N LYS A 14 -17.09 -20.61 -17.70
CA LYS A 14 -17.04 -21.16 -16.33
C LYS A 14 -16.13 -22.37 -16.09
N GLY A 15 -14.82 -22.13 -16.13
CA GLY A 15 -13.92 -22.75 -15.14
C GLY A 15 -14.15 -22.06 -13.79
N LYS A 16 -15.10 -22.57 -13.00
CA LYS A 16 -15.33 -22.17 -11.61
C LYS A 16 -14.12 -22.67 -10.81
N ALA A 17 -13.02 -21.94 -10.86
CA ALA A 17 -11.90 -22.14 -9.95
C ALA A 17 -12.42 -21.81 -8.56
N GLU A 18 -12.74 -22.87 -7.82
CA GLU A 18 -13.05 -22.83 -6.40
C GLU A 18 -12.05 -21.93 -5.70
N LYS A 19 -12.60 -20.84 -5.17
CA LYS A 19 -11.96 -19.95 -4.23
C LYS A 19 -11.67 -20.81 -3.00
N LYS A 20 -10.55 -21.55 -3.01
CA LYS A 20 -9.97 -22.14 -1.79
C LYS A 20 -9.69 -20.96 -0.88
N ALA A 21 -10.63 -20.75 0.05
CA ALA A 21 -10.42 -19.91 1.21
C ALA A 21 -9.10 -20.35 1.81
N LYS A 22 -8.12 -19.43 1.83
CA LYS A 22 -6.86 -19.66 2.51
C LYS A 22 -7.23 -19.92 3.97
N THR A 23 -7.01 -21.14 4.43
CA THR A 23 -7.01 -21.48 5.84
C THR A 23 -6.13 -20.46 6.58
N PRO A 24 -6.60 -19.87 7.68
CA PRO A 24 -5.79 -18.97 8.47
C PRO A 24 -4.57 -19.75 8.93
N LYS A 25 -3.39 -19.38 8.43
CA LYS A 25 -2.13 -19.94 8.91
C LYS A 25 -2.03 -19.57 10.38
N ALA A 26 -1.84 -20.60 11.21
CA ALA A 26 -1.59 -20.48 12.63
C ALA A 26 -0.61 -19.33 12.91
N GLU A 27 -0.95 -18.55 13.92
CA GLU A 27 -0.20 -17.39 14.35
C GLU A 27 1.22 -17.82 14.70
N ARG A 28 2.19 -17.42 13.87
CA ARG A 28 3.59 -17.66 14.15
C ARG A 28 4.00 -16.67 15.23
N THR A 29 4.28 -17.21 16.42
CA THR A 29 4.98 -16.48 17.48
C THR A 29 6.25 -15.88 16.88
N PRO A 30 6.49 -14.56 17.04
CA PRO A 30 7.65 -13.91 16.46
C PRO A 30 8.93 -14.57 16.99
N LYS A 31 9.81 -14.96 16.05
CA LYS A 31 11.03 -15.72 16.33
C LYS A 31 12.11 -14.90 17.05
N ASP A 32 11.93 -13.58 17.05
CA ASP A 32 12.76 -12.60 17.75
C ASP A 32 11.89 -11.40 18.18
N PRO A 33 11.95 -10.95 19.44
CA PRO A 33 11.23 -9.76 19.91
C PRO A 33 11.75 -8.47 19.27
N GLU A 34 12.96 -8.47 18.72
CA GLU A 34 13.60 -7.31 18.06
C GLU A 34 13.53 -7.36 16.52
N ALA A 35 12.81 -8.33 15.94
CA ALA A 35 12.71 -8.44 14.48
C ALA A 35 11.95 -7.23 13.88
N THR A 36 12.59 -6.55 12.92
CA THR A 36 11.94 -5.48 12.14
C THR A 36 10.80 -6.07 11.31
N LYS A 37 9.58 -5.55 11.47
CA LYS A 37 8.39 -5.94 10.69
C LYS A 37 8.12 -4.91 9.60
N VAL A 38 7.64 -5.37 8.44
CA VAL A 38 7.25 -4.52 7.31
C VAL A 38 5.72 -4.39 7.27
N PHE A 39 5.22 -3.16 7.27
CA PHE A 39 3.83 -2.85 6.93
C PHE A 39 3.76 -2.41 5.47
N ALA A 40 3.10 -3.22 4.63
CA ALA A 40 2.93 -2.94 3.20
C ALA A 40 1.46 -2.61 2.91
N PHE A 41 1.21 -1.44 2.32
CA PHE A 41 -0.13 -0.98 1.91
C PHE A 41 -0.21 -0.92 0.39
N ARG A 42 -1.40 -1.23 -0.16
CA ARG A 42 -1.71 -0.90 -1.56
C ARG A 42 -2.29 0.51 -1.59
N LEU A 43 -1.66 1.37 -2.38
CA LEU A 43 -2.12 2.74 -2.59
C LEU A 43 -2.69 2.87 -3.99
N THR A 44 -3.74 3.66 -4.11
CA THR A 44 -4.20 4.18 -5.40
C THR A 44 -3.21 5.23 -5.92
N PRO A 45 -3.24 5.54 -7.23
CA PRO A 45 -2.40 6.61 -7.79
C PRO A 45 -2.63 7.97 -7.11
N ALA A 46 -3.87 8.28 -6.74
CA ALA A 46 -4.23 9.53 -6.07
C ALA A 46 -3.63 9.63 -4.66
N GLU A 47 -3.68 8.55 -3.87
CA GLU A 47 -3.09 8.52 -2.53
C GLU A 47 -1.56 8.63 -2.58
N SER A 48 -0.92 7.90 -3.50
CA SER A 48 0.54 8.00 -3.68
C SER A 48 0.96 9.41 -4.10
N ALA A 49 0.25 10.02 -5.05
CA ALA A 49 0.53 11.39 -5.47
C ALA A 49 0.32 12.40 -4.33
N ALA A 50 -0.72 12.22 -3.51
CA ALA A 50 -0.95 13.06 -2.34
C ALA A 50 0.23 12.97 -1.36
N ILE A 51 0.64 11.75 -0.97
CA ILE A 51 1.76 11.53 -0.04
C ILE A 51 3.08 12.08 -0.60
N HIS A 52 3.33 11.92 -1.89
CA HIS A 52 4.53 12.47 -2.53
C HIS A 52 4.49 14.00 -2.59
N LYS A 53 3.32 14.61 -2.79
CA LYS A 53 3.15 16.07 -2.74
C LYS A 53 3.36 16.62 -1.33
N THR A 54 3.10 15.84 -0.28
CA THR A 54 3.19 16.34 1.10
C THR A 54 4.60 16.38 1.65
N ALA A 55 5.43 15.37 1.37
CA ALA A 55 6.78 15.24 1.94
C ALA A 55 7.90 15.16 0.89
N GLY A 56 7.54 15.14 -0.39
CA GLY A 56 8.47 14.80 -1.46
C GLY A 56 8.77 13.28 -1.53
N PRO A 57 9.30 12.79 -2.66
CA PRO A 57 9.52 11.35 -2.87
C PRO A 57 10.47 10.73 -1.84
N ARG A 58 11.46 11.49 -1.38
CA ARG A 58 12.52 11.02 -0.48
C ARG A 58 12.07 10.88 0.98
N ASN A 59 11.09 11.67 1.41
CA ASN A 59 10.63 11.68 2.81
C ASN A 59 9.23 11.07 3.00
N ALA A 60 8.52 10.71 1.92
CA ALA A 60 7.20 10.09 1.96
C ALA A 60 7.12 8.92 2.96
N THR A 61 8.01 7.94 2.86
CA THR A 61 8.00 6.77 3.76
C THR A 61 8.31 7.14 5.21
N ARG A 62 9.18 8.12 5.44
CA ARG A 62 9.50 8.63 6.78
C ARG A 62 8.30 9.32 7.42
N MET A 63 7.62 10.20 6.66
CA MET A 63 6.42 10.89 7.10
C MET A 63 5.32 9.89 7.45
N VAL A 64 5.02 8.93 6.56
CA VAL A 64 3.97 7.93 6.79
C VAL A 64 4.25 7.11 8.04
N ARG A 65 5.50 6.68 8.25
CA ARG A 65 5.90 5.98 9.47
C ARG A 65 5.70 6.85 10.71
N ALA A 66 6.15 8.11 10.68
CA ALA A 66 6.05 9.02 11.81
C ALA A 66 4.59 9.29 12.21
N ILE A 67 3.71 9.49 11.23
CA ILE A 67 2.27 9.62 11.44
C ILE A 67 1.67 8.36 12.05
N ALA A 68 1.97 7.19 11.48
CA ALA A 68 1.42 5.92 11.94
C ALA A 68 1.85 5.61 13.39
N VAL A 69 3.12 5.87 13.74
CA VAL A 69 3.63 5.66 15.10
C VAL A 69 3.04 6.68 16.06
N ALA A 70 3.05 7.97 15.74
CA ALA A 70 2.48 9.00 16.62
C ALA A 70 0.99 8.77 16.88
N PHE A 71 0.24 8.37 15.85
CA PHE A 71 -1.18 8.04 15.99
C PHE A 71 -1.40 6.79 16.84
N ALA A 72 -0.62 5.72 16.63
CA ALA A 72 -0.74 4.50 17.42
C ALA A 72 -0.30 4.67 18.89
N SER A 73 0.56 5.64 19.17
CA SER A 73 1.02 5.98 20.52
C SER A 73 0.23 7.13 21.16
N GLU A 74 -0.83 7.63 20.50
CA GLU A 74 -1.65 8.75 20.97
C GLU A 74 -0.84 10.04 21.28
N ASP A 75 0.31 10.20 20.63
CA ASP A 75 1.19 11.37 20.79
C ASP A 75 0.76 12.49 19.83
N GLU A 76 -0.15 13.33 20.32
CA GLU A 76 -0.63 14.49 19.57
C GLU A 76 0.46 15.51 19.21
N ALA A 77 1.48 15.65 20.08
CA ALA A 77 2.54 16.63 19.87
C ALA A 77 3.42 16.22 18.70
N ALA A 78 3.83 14.94 18.66
CA ALA A 78 4.57 14.36 17.55
C ALA A 78 3.75 14.41 16.25
N PHE A 79 2.45 14.10 16.30
CA PHE A 79 1.59 14.16 15.13
C PHE A 79 1.51 15.59 14.56
N LYS A 80 1.30 16.60 15.42
CA LYS A 80 1.27 18.01 15.02
C LYS A 80 2.62 18.50 14.47
N ALA A 81 3.74 18.02 15.03
CA ALA A 81 5.07 18.34 14.53
C ALA A 81 5.28 17.82 13.10
N VAL A 82 4.92 16.57 12.81
CA VAL A 82 5.01 15.99 11.47
C VAL A 82 4.12 16.74 10.47
N LEU A 83 2.92 17.16 10.90
CA LEU A 83 2.04 17.99 10.05
C LEU A 83 2.63 19.37 9.76
N LYS A 84 3.35 19.97 10.73
CA LYS A 84 4.01 21.26 10.53
C LYS A 84 5.17 21.13 9.54
N GLU A 85 6.02 20.12 9.71
CA GLU A 85 7.13 19.83 8.80
C GLU A 85 6.62 19.56 7.37
N ALA A 86 5.54 18.79 7.23
CA ALA A 86 4.91 18.52 5.94
C ALA A 86 4.19 19.73 5.31
N LYS A 87 3.94 20.81 6.07
CA LYS A 87 3.45 22.09 5.55
C LYS A 87 4.62 22.98 5.12
N GLU A 88 5.67 23.03 5.94
CA GLU A 88 6.89 23.79 5.64
C GLU A 88 7.60 23.24 4.40
N ALA A 89 7.66 21.92 4.22
CA ALA A 89 8.26 21.28 3.04
C ALA A 89 7.46 21.49 1.73
N ARG A 90 6.24 22.04 1.79
CA ARG A 90 5.43 22.38 0.60
C ARG A 90 5.53 23.84 0.18
N GLN A 91 6.04 24.70 1.05
CA GLN A 91 6.30 26.11 0.73
C GLN A 91 7.60 26.22 -0.05
#